data_AF-A0A9W8CGI7-F1
#
_entry.id   AF-A0A9W8CGI7-F1
#
_cell.length_a   1.000
_cell.length_b   1.000
_cell.length_c   1.000
_cell.angle_alpha   90.00
_cell.angle_beta   90.00
_cell.angle_gamma   90.00
#
_symmetry.space_group_name_H-M   'P 1'
#
loop_
_entity.id
_entity.type
_entity.pdbx_description
1 polymer ?
#
loop_
_entity_poly.entity_id
_entity_poly.type
_entity_poly.pdbx_seq_one_letter_code
_entity_poly.pdbx_strand_id
1 'polypeptide(L)'
;MSASAVSSAAPIAALVAAPLSVKKSMLDFSYSVKDIEQTVEQFIAEANKVYDQVASVVNPTFEAVFYPFAMIDNMQNTKRNVFYLLANTSTDKATRDACEEAEKTFSKFDIDIYAREDLFKLKMDSKSI
;
A
#
# COMPACT_ATOMS: atom_id res chain seq x y z
N MET A 1 -2.84 -51.64 38.04
CA MET A 1 -3.65 -51.45 36.82
C MET A 1 -4.74 -50.41 37.10
N SER A 2 -5.09 -49.61 36.08
CA SER A 2 -6.15 -48.57 36.01
C SER A 2 -5.75 -47.16 36.51
N ALA A 3 -5.36 -46.22 35.63
CA ALA A 3 -6.15 -45.35 34.72
C ALA A 3 -6.89 -44.23 35.50
N SER A 4 -6.36 -42.99 35.54
CA SER A 4 -6.49 -41.87 34.57
C SER A 4 -7.84 -41.16 34.63
N ALA A 5 -7.82 -39.87 34.99
CA ALA A 5 -8.84 -38.88 34.61
C ALA A 5 -8.22 -37.47 34.72
N VAL A 6 -7.65 -37.00 33.61
CA VAL A 6 -7.26 -35.59 33.43
C VAL A 6 -8.52 -34.76 33.24
N SER A 7 -8.56 -33.65 33.97
CA SER A 7 -9.63 -32.66 34.01
C SER A 7 -9.93 -32.03 32.64
N SER A 8 -11.23 -31.99 32.34
CA SER A 8 -11.96 -31.32 31.26
C SER A 8 -11.31 -30.05 30.69
N ALA A 9 -10.82 -30.14 29.44
CA ALA A 9 -10.68 -28.98 28.56
C ALA A 9 -11.98 -28.80 27.78
N ALA A 10 -12.63 -27.65 27.96
CA ALA A 10 -13.74 -27.23 27.08
C ALA A 10 -13.29 -27.29 25.62
N PRO A 11 -14.15 -27.75 24.69
CA PRO A 11 -13.74 -28.02 23.32
C PRO A 11 -13.34 -26.72 22.61
N ILE A 12 -12.07 -26.65 22.21
CA ILE A 12 -11.46 -25.60 21.37
C ILE A 12 -12.32 -25.30 20.13
N ALA A 13 -13.18 -26.24 19.71
CA ALA A 13 -14.15 -26.08 18.64
C ALA A 13 -15.08 -24.86 18.78
N ALA A 14 -15.44 -24.44 20.00
CA ALA A 14 -16.32 -23.29 20.20
C ALA A 14 -15.64 -21.93 19.92
N LEU A 15 -14.30 -21.86 19.93
CA LEU A 15 -13.55 -20.64 19.64
C LEU A 15 -13.33 -20.42 18.13
N VAL A 16 -13.55 -21.46 17.30
CA VAL A 16 -13.32 -21.42 15.84
C VAL A 16 -14.57 -20.97 15.06
N ALA A 17 -15.74 -20.92 15.71
CA ALA A 17 -17.03 -20.72 15.05
C ALA A 17 -17.45 -19.24 14.87
N ALA A 18 -16.71 -18.28 15.44
CA ALA A 18 -16.95 -16.87 15.17
C ALA A 18 -16.16 -16.49 13.90
N PRO A 19 -16.82 -16.14 12.77
CA PRO A 19 -16.09 -15.58 11.65
C PRO A 19 -15.38 -14.33 12.16
N LEU A 20 -14.05 -14.33 12.09
CA LEU A 20 -13.29 -13.10 12.30
C LEU A 20 -13.89 -12.05 11.37
N SER A 21 -14.37 -10.95 11.93
CA SER A 21 -14.87 -9.82 11.14
C SER A 21 -13.70 -9.25 10.35
N VAL A 22 -13.45 -9.78 9.16
CA VAL A 22 -12.40 -9.32 8.25
C VAL A 22 -12.84 -7.95 7.74
N LYS A 23 -12.27 -6.89 8.32
CA LYS A 23 -12.31 -5.57 7.65
C LYS A 23 -11.76 -5.75 6.24
N LYS A 24 -12.36 -5.07 5.24
CA LYS A 24 -11.92 -5.15 3.84
C LYS A 24 -10.39 -5.03 3.81
N SER A 25 -9.73 -6.09 3.31
CA SER A 25 -8.28 -6.16 3.20
C SER A 25 -7.77 -5.02 2.33
N MET A 26 -6.64 -4.43 2.69
CA MET A 26 -5.95 -3.47 1.83
C MET A 26 -5.38 -4.13 0.57
N LEU A 27 -5.19 -5.45 0.61
CA LEU A 27 -4.85 -6.28 -0.54
C LEU A 27 -6.15 -6.79 -1.18
N ASP A 28 -6.45 -6.30 -2.37
CA ASP A 28 -7.57 -6.73 -3.20
C ASP A 28 -6.99 -7.36 -4.47
N PHE A 29 -7.26 -8.64 -4.73
CA PHE A 29 -6.76 -9.34 -5.92
C PHE A 29 -7.84 -9.47 -7.00
N SER A 30 -8.99 -8.83 -6.83
CA SER A 30 -10.15 -8.93 -7.72
C SER A 30 -10.28 -7.75 -8.70
N TYR A 31 -9.19 -6.99 -8.91
CA TYR A 31 -9.16 -5.87 -9.84
C TYR A 31 -9.54 -6.28 -11.27
N SER A 32 -10.45 -5.53 -11.88
CA SER A 32 -10.60 -5.55 -13.34
C SER A 32 -9.53 -4.68 -14.01
N VAL A 33 -9.31 -4.86 -15.30
CA VAL A 33 -8.38 -4.03 -16.11
C VAL A 33 -8.65 -2.54 -15.90
N LYS A 34 -9.92 -2.13 -15.96
CA LYS A 34 -10.33 -0.73 -15.76
C LYS A 34 -10.03 -0.26 -14.34
N ASP A 35 -10.23 -1.11 -13.34
CA ASP A 35 -9.96 -0.74 -11.94
C ASP A 35 -8.46 -0.52 -11.72
N ILE A 36 -7.58 -1.26 -12.41
CA ILE A 36 -6.12 -1.08 -12.33
C ILE A 36 -5.75 0.32 -12.83
N GLU A 37 -6.15 0.66 -14.05
CA GLU A 37 -5.86 1.96 -14.67
C GLU A 37 -6.35 3.12 -13.80
N GLN A 38 -7.62 3.07 -13.39
CA GLN A 38 -8.22 4.11 -12.56
C GLN A 38 -7.54 4.23 -11.20
N THR A 39 -7.13 3.11 -10.60
CA THR A 39 -6.45 3.11 -9.31
C THR A 39 -5.09 3.79 -9.38
N VAL A 40 -4.33 3.56 -10.46
CA VAL A 40 -3.03 4.19 -10.68
C VAL A 40 -3.20 5.69 -10.90
N GLU A 41 -4.10 6.09 -11.78
CA GLU A 41 -4.38 7.50 -12.08
C GLU A 41 -4.82 8.28 -10.84
N GLN A 42 -5.77 7.72 -10.07
CA GLN A 42 -6.24 8.33 -8.83
C GLN A 42 -5.13 8.46 -7.81
N PHE A 43 -4.34 7.40 -7.61
CA PHE A 43 -3.22 7.42 -6.68
C PHE A 43 -2.21 8.51 -7.05
N ILE A 44 -1.80 8.60 -8.31
CA ILE A 44 -0.82 9.60 -8.77
C ILE A 44 -1.37 11.02 -8.59
N ALA A 45 -2.65 11.24 -8.92
CA ALA A 45 -3.29 12.54 -8.73
C ALA A 45 -3.35 12.95 -7.25
N GLU A 46 -3.63 12.01 -6.35
CA GLU A 46 -3.66 12.25 -4.90
C GLU A 46 -2.26 12.46 -4.33
N ALA A 47 -1.29 11.62 -4.71
CA ALA A 47 0.08 11.72 -4.24
C ALA A 47 0.73 13.03 -4.67
N ASN A 48 0.53 13.48 -5.91
CA ASN A 48 1.01 14.79 -6.38
C ASN A 48 0.45 15.94 -5.53
N LYS A 49 -0.84 15.92 -5.19
CA LYS A 49 -1.43 16.95 -4.32
C LYS A 49 -0.76 16.97 -2.95
N VAL A 50 -0.48 15.81 -2.38
CA VAL A 50 0.20 15.72 -1.07
C VAL A 50 1.63 16.21 -1.19
N TYR A 51 2.38 15.84 -2.23
CA TYR A 51 3.73 16.35 -2.44
C TYR A 51 3.75 17.87 -2.62
N ASP A 52 2.82 18.45 -3.38
CA ASP A 52 2.71 19.90 -3.55
C ASP A 52 2.33 20.60 -2.23
N GLN A 53 1.46 19.99 -1.41
CA GLN A 53 1.17 20.48 -0.06
C GLN A 53 2.40 20.45 0.83
N VAL A 54 3.17 19.36 0.82
CA VAL A 54 4.39 19.24 1.60
C VAL A 54 5.44 20.27 1.13
N ALA A 55 5.62 20.45 -0.18
CA ALA A 55 6.51 21.47 -0.75
C ALA A 55 6.17 22.90 -0.29
N SER A 56 4.91 23.17 0.06
CA SER A 56 4.45 24.48 0.55
C SER A 56 4.67 24.72 2.05
N VAL A 57 5.20 23.74 2.80
CA VAL A 57 5.41 23.85 4.24
C VAL A 57 6.54 24.84 4.55
N VAL A 58 6.21 25.90 5.30
CA VAL A 58 7.16 26.98 5.65
C VAL A 58 8.11 26.58 6.80
N ASN A 59 7.63 25.79 7.76
CA ASN A 59 8.40 25.33 8.91
C ASN A 59 8.44 23.79 8.91
N PRO A 60 9.39 23.17 8.19
CA PRO A 60 9.40 21.73 8.00
C PRO A 60 9.73 21.00 9.31
N THR A 61 8.80 20.14 9.76
CA THR A 61 9.02 19.18 10.86
C THR A 61 9.04 17.76 10.32
N PHE A 62 9.51 16.79 11.13
CA PHE A 62 9.49 15.38 10.74
C PHE A 62 8.08 14.92 10.38
N GLU A 63 7.09 15.26 11.21
CA GLU A 63 5.69 14.89 11.01
C GLU A 63 5.06 15.59 9.81
N ALA A 64 5.46 16.83 9.49
CA ALA A 64 4.93 17.55 8.34
C ALA A 64 5.53 17.09 7.01
N VAL A 65 6.77 16.56 7.02
CA VAL A 65 7.51 16.18 5.81
C VAL A 65 7.60 14.67 5.63
N PHE A 66 8.13 13.93 6.59
CA PHE A 66 8.40 12.50 6.42
C PHE A 66 7.16 11.62 6.59
N TYR A 67 6.22 11.99 7.46
CA TYR A 67 5.02 11.17 7.66
C TYR A 67 4.14 11.07 6.40
N PRO A 68 3.81 12.17 5.68
CA PRO A 68 3.07 12.07 4.42
C PRO A 68 3.79 11.24 3.36
N PHE A 69 5.12 11.36 3.25
CA PHE A 69 5.93 10.53 2.35
C PHE A 69 5.79 9.05 2.69
N ALA A 70 5.97 8.68 3.97
CA ALA A 70 5.84 7.30 4.41
C ALA A 70 4.42 6.73 4.14
N MET A 71 3.38 7.55 4.28
CA MET A 71 2.01 7.12 3.98
C MET A 71 1.80 6.87 2.47
N ILE A 72 2.32 7.76 1.62
CA ILE A 72 2.28 7.58 0.15
C ILE A 72 3.04 6.30 -0.23
N ASP A 73 4.27 6.13 0.27
CA ASP A 73 5.10 4.95 -0.03
C ASP A 73 4.41 3.65 0.40
N ASN A 74 3.80 3.62 1.58
CA ASN A 74 3.04 2.47 2.05
C ASN A 74 1.85 2.14 1.15
N MET A 75 1.08 3.17 0.75
CA MET A 75 -0.07 3.00 -0.14
C MET A 75 0.36 2.53 -1.54
N GLN A 76 1.44 3.10 -2.08
CA GLN A 76 2.00 2.73 -3.37
C GLN A 76 2.49 1.30 -3.37
N ASN A 77 3.33 0.93 -2.40
CA ASN A 77 3.90 -0.40 -2.29
C ASN A 77 2.83 -1.47 -2.13
N THR A 78 1.77 -1.19 -1.37
CA THR A 78 0.63 -2.09 -1.24
C THR A 78 -0.02 -2.38 -2.60
N LYS A 79 -0.28 -1.34 -3.41
CA LYS A 79 -0.87 -1.48 -4.75
C LYS A 79 0.08 -2.16 -5.73
N ARG A 80 1.34 -1.72 -5.77
CA ARG A 80 2.38 -2.31 -6.63
C ARG A 80 2.57 -3.79 -6.35
N ASN A 81 2.59 -4.22 -5.08
CA ASN A 81 2.73 -5.63 -4.73
C ASN A 81 1.55 -6.47 -5.24
N VAL A 82 0.32 -5.95 -5.15
CA VAL A 82 -0.87 -6.60 -5.72
C VAL A 82 -0.73 -6.72 -7.24
N PHE A 83 -0.41 -5.63 -7.93
CA PHE A 83 -0.28 -5.63 -9.39
C PHE A 83 0.88 -6.50 -9.87
N TYR A 84 2.01 -6.50 -9.16
CA TYR A 84 3.12 -7.39 -9.43
C TYR A 84 2.71 -8.86 -9.33
N LEU A 85 1.96 -9.23 -8.29
CA LEU A 85 1.46 -10.60 -8.16
C LEU A 85 0.51 -10.95 -9.32
N LEU A 86 -0.44 -10.07 -9.63
CA LEU A 86 -1.39 -10.28 -10.72
C LEU A 86 -0.71 -10.37 -12.08
N ALA A 87 0.30 -9.54 -12.35
CA ALA A 87 1.12 -9.60 -13.57
C ALA A 87 1.78 -10.97 -13.77
N ASN A 88 2.18 -11.63 -12.69
CA ASN A 88 2.89 -12.91 -12.76
C ASN A 88 1.98 -14.14 -12.63
N THR A 89 0.77 -13.99 -12.06
CA THR A 89 -0.06 -15.14 -11.65
C THR A 89 -1.49 -15.12 -12.19
N SER A 90 -1.99 -13.99 -12.71
CA SER A 90 -3.32 -13.92 -13.30
C SER A 90 -3.42 -14.84 -14.52
N THR A 91 -4.54 -15.56 -14.64
CA THR A 91 -4.84 -16.38 -15.82
C THR A 91 -5.26 -15.53 -17.02
N ASP A 92 -5.83 -14.34 -16.79
CA ASP A 92 -6.20 -13.40 -17.85
C ASP A 92 -5.01 -12.58 -18.33
N LYS A 93 -4.76 -12.59 -19.65
CA LYS A 93 -3.67 -11.84 -20.28
C LYS A 93 -3.90 -10.34 -20.17
N ALA A 94 -5.14 -9.87 -20.36
CA ALA A 94 -5.41 -8.43 -20.34
C ALA A 94 -5.12 -7.83 -18.95
N THR A 95 -5.48 -8.54 -17.88
CA THR A 95 -5.08 -8.17 -16.52
C THR A 95 -3.56 -8.13 -16.33
N ARG A 96 -2.80 -9.11 -16.86
CA ARG A 96 -1.33 -9.10 -16.74
C ARG A 96 -0.71 -7.89 -17.45
N ASP A 97 -1.11 -7.65 -18.69
CA ASP A 97 -0.62 -6.51 -19.48
C ASP A 97 -0.94 -5.17 -18.79
N ALA A 98 -2.14 -5.03 -18.22
CA ALA A 98 -2.56 -3.85 -17.48
C ALA A 98 -1.71 -3.63 -16.21
N CYS A 99 -1.39 -4.70 -15.48
CA CYS A 99 -0.49 -4.61 -14.32
C CYS A 99 0.94 -4.24 -14.71
N GLU A 100 1.46 -4.75 -15.84
CA GLU A 100 2.79 -4.35 -16.34
C GLU A 100 2.82 -2.86 -16.71
N GLU A 101 1.76 -2.36 -17.35
CA GLU A 101 1.67 -0.94 -17.70
C GLU A 101 1.51 -0.04 -16.46
N ALA A 102 0.76 -0.50 -15.46
CA ALA A 102 0.67 0.17 -14.16
C ALA A 102 2.06 0.31 -13.51
N GLU A 103 2.89 -0.73 -13.56
CA GLU A 103 4.25 -0.69 -13.00
C GLU A 103 5.17 0.30 -13.73
N LYS A 104 5.08 0.39 -15.07
CA LYS A 104 5.80 1.42 -15.84
C LYS A 104 5.34 2.82 -15.45
N THR A 105 4.03 3.00 -15.27
CA THR A 105 3.44 4.29 -14.90
C THR A 105 3.90 4.73 -13.52
N PHE A 106 3.85 3.83 -12.53
CA PHE A 106 4.37 4.15 -11.21
C PHE A 106 5.89 4.39 -11.24
N SER A 107 6.65 3.63 -12.01
CA SER A 107 8.12 3.83 -12.13
C SER A 107 8.45 5.20 -12.71
N LYS A 108 7.69 5.66 -13.71
CA LYS A 108 7.81 7.02 -14.23
C LYS A 108 7.47 8.07 -13.16
N PHE A 109 6.38 7.85 -12.42
CA PHE A 109 6.00 8.72 -11.31
C PHE A 109 7.12 8.83 -10.26
N ASP A 110 7.75 7.72 -9.87
CA ASP A 110 8.88 7.76 -8.92
C ASP A 110 10.04 8.62 -9.43
N ILE A 111 10.39 8.48 -10.71
CA ILE A 111 11.45 9.28 -11.34
C ILE A 111 11.10 10.77 -11.24
N ASP A 112 9.87 11.13 -11.56
CA ASP A 112 9.40 12.51 -11.52
C ASP A 112 9.43 13.08 -10.09
N ILE A 113 9.01 12.28 -9.09
CA ILE A 113 9.04 12.68 -7.67
C ILE A 113 10.47 12.75 -7.13
N TYR A 114 11.37 11.84 -7.50
CA TYR A 114 12.77 11.90 -7.07
C TYR A 114 13.55 13.05 -7.73
N ALA A 115 13.08 13.54 -8.88
CA ALA A 115 13.66 14.70 -9.54
C ALA A 115 13.19 16.05 -8.92
N ARG A 116 12.21 16.05 -8.00
CA ARG A 116 11.70 17.27 -7.35
C ARG A 116 12.71 17.85 -6.35
N GLU A 117 13.46 18.86 -6.83
CA GLU A 117 14.48 19.56 -6.03
C GLU A 117 13.90 20.26 -4.79
N ASP A 118 12.69 20.81 -4.89
CA ASP A 118 11.97 21.46 -3.79
C ASP A 118 11.66 20.50 -2.64
N LEU A 119 11.19 19.28 -2.95
CA LEU A 119 10.98 18.23 -1.97
C LEU A 119 12.29 17.76 -1.33
N PHE A 120 13.37 17.70 -2.11
CA PHE A 120 14.70 17.33 -1.59
C PHE A 120 15.22 18.38 -0.60
N LYS A 121 15.16 19.67 -0.95
CA LYS A 121 15.57 20.76 -0.05
C LYS A 121 14.76 20.75 1.23
N LEU A 122 13.44 20.57 1.12
CA LEU A 122 12.56 20.53 2.29
C LEU A 122 12.93 19.38 3.25
N LYS A 123 13.28 18.20 2.74
CA LYS A 123 13.76 17.07 3.56
C LYS A 123 15.07 17.36 4.28
N MET A 124 15.95 18.14 3.66
CA MET A 124 17.22 18.56 4.29
C MET A 124 16.99 19.61 5.38
N ASP A 125 15.99 20.48 5.16
CA ASP A 125 15.64 21.56 6.10
C ASP A 125 14.79 21.06 7.27
N SER A 126 14.03 19.97 7.12
CA SER A 126 13.42 19.23 8.23
C SER A 126 14.53 18.59 9.07
N LYS A 127 15.12 19.38 9.98
CA LYS A 127 16.25 18.96 10.82
C LYS A 127 15.94 17.65 11.55
N SER A 128 16.93 16.75 11.51
CA SER A 128 17.06 15.61 12.42
C SER A 128 16.86 16.04 13.87
N ILE A 129 16.01 15.30 14.58
CA ILE A 129 16.13 15.15 16.04
C ILE A 129 17.50 14.53 16.34
#